data_AF-A0A1G1T7A9-F1
#
_entry.id   AF-A0A1G1T7A9-F1
#
_cell.length_a   1.000
_cell.length_b   1.000
_cell.length_c   1.000
_cell.angle_alpha   90.00
_cell.angle_beta   90.00
_cell.angle_gamma   90.00
#
_symmetry.space_group_name_H-M   'P 1'
#
loop_
_entity.id
_entity.type
_entity.pdbx_description
1 polymer ?
#
loop_
_entity_poly.entity_id
_entity_poly.type
_entity_poly.pdbx_seq_one_letter_code
_entity_poly.pdbx_strand_id
1 'polypeptide(L)'
;MTQELQFDLENNAKEWRALSLSISSAERASFGNLHDRFFTRYGPNFMAHVYRTAMEEVLPSLPDAARSQLLDAFQQAMDEAIQKQAYALPTLSDCASCHSHKF
;
A
#
# COMPACT_ATOMS: atom_id res chain seq x y z
N MET A 1 10.49 3.70 -40.29
CA MET A 1 9.78 2.89 -39.28
C MET A 1 8.39 2.64 -39.81
N THR A 2 7.95 1.39 -39.94
CA THR A 2 6.63 1.06 -40.50
C THR A 2 5.53 1.24 -39.45
N GLN A 3 4.34 1.63 -39.90
CA GLN A 3 3.19 1.96 -39.05
C GLN A 3 2.72 0.76 -38.22
N GLU A 4 2.86 -0.46 -38.75
CA GLU A 4 2.63 -1.73 -38.04
C GLU A 4 3.58 -1.92 -36.86
N LEU A 5 4.87 -1.63 -37.04
CA LEU A 5 5.88 -1.82 -35.99
C LEU A 5 5.63 -0.92 -34.78
N GLN A 6 5.07 0.27 -35.00
CA GLN A 6 4.72 1.21 -33.93
C GLN A 6 3.43 0.80 -33.21
N PHE A 7 2.45 0.25 -33.94
CA PHE A 7 1.23 -0.31 -33.37
C PHE A 7 1.51 -1.52 -32.47
N ASP A 8 2.42 -2.41 -32.89
CA ASP A 8 2.82 -3.57 -32.12
C ASP A 8 3.55 -3.21 -30.82
N LEU A 9 4.42 -2.17 -30.87
CA LEU A 9 5.10 -1.66 -29.68
C LEU A 9 4.13 -1.04 -28.66
N GLU A 10 3.14 -0.28 -29.13
CA GLU A 10 2.13 0.32 -28.25
C GLU A 10 1.22 -0.74 -27.60
N ASN A 11 0.85 -1.78 -28.33
CA ASN A 11 0.07 -2.88 -27.78
C ASN A 11 0.87 -3.69 -26.76
N ASN A 12 2.13 -4.00 -27.05
CA ASN A 12 3.01 -4.68 -26.12
C ASN A 12 3.20 -3.88 -24.82
N ALA A 13 3.39 -2.56 -24.91
CA ALA A 13 3.50 -1.68 -23.75
C ALA A 13 2.21 -1.65 -22.90
N LYS A 14 1.02 -1.70 -23.54
CA LYS A 14 -0.27 -1.79 -22.85
C LYS A 14 -0.42 -3.12 -22.11
N GLU A 15 -0.04 -4.23 -22.75
CA GLU A 15 -0.09 -5.56 -22.15
C GLU A 15 0.85 -5.69 -20.94
N TRP A 16 2.10 -5.20 -21.06
CA TRP A 16 3.03 -5.16 -19.94
C TRP A 16 2.53 -4.29 -18.79
N ARG A 17 1.92 -3.15 -19.09
CA ARG A 17 1.31 -2.29 -18.06
C ARG A 17 0.12 -2.99 -17.39
N ALA A 18 -0.74 -3.65 -18.15
CA ALA A 18 -1.88 -4.40 -17.60
C ALA A 18 -1.41 -5.57 -16.73
N LEU A 19 -0.37 -6.29 -17.14
CA LEU A 19 0.25 -7.36 -16.36
C LEU A 19 0.88 -6.83 -15.07
N SER A 20 1.64 -5.72 -15.15
CA SER A 20 2.24 -5.08 -13.98
C SER A 20 1.17 -4.60 -12.99
N LEU A 21 0.07 -4.02 -13.47
CA LEU A 21 -1.08 -3.65 -12.64
C LEU A 21 -1.78 -4.88 -12.04
N SER A 22 -1.96 -5.95 -12.83
CA SER A 22 -2.52 -7.22 -12.36
C SER A 22 -1.68 -7.83 -11.24
N ILE A 23 -0.37 -7.91 -11.42
CA ILE A 23 0.59 -8.40 -10.40
C ILE A 23 0.47 -7.54 -9.14
N SER A 24 0.49 -6.21 -9.30
CA SER A 24 0.35 -5.29 -8.16
C SER A 24 -0.98 -5.45 -7.41
N SER A 25 -2.07 -5.81 -8.09
CA SER A 25 -3.38 -6.03 -7.48
C SER A 25 -3.45 -7.34 -6.69
N ALA A 26 -2.86 -8.42 -7.19
CA ALA A 26 -2.77 -9.71 -6.51
C ALA A 26 -1.85 -9.63 -5.28
N GLU A 27 -0.73 -8.91 -5.41
CA GLU A 27 0.20 -8.62 -4.32
C GLU A 27 -0.47 -7.76 -3.24
N ARG A 28 -1.23 -6.73 -3.64
CA ARG A 28 -1.99 -5.90 -2.70
C ARG A 28 -3.06 -6.69 -1.95
N ALA A 29 -3.78 -7.57 -2.64
CA ALA A 29 -4.78 -8.44 -2.00
C ALA A 29 -4.13 -9.43 -1.02
N SER A 30 -2.99 -10.00 -1.40
CA SER A 30 -2.21 -10.90 -0.55
C SER A 30 -1.67 -10.18 0.70
N PHE A 31 -1.12 -8.97 0.52
CA PHE A 31 -0.68 -8.12 1.62
C PHE A 31 -1.84 -7.77 2.55
N GLY A 32 -3.00 -7.36 2.02
CA GLY A 32 -4.19 -7.05 2.83
C GLY A 32 -4.64 -8.24 3.68
N ASN A 33 -4.74 -9.43 3.08
CA ASN A 33 -5.12 -10.65 3.80
C ASN A 33 -4.12 -11.04 4.91
N LEU A 34 -2.83 -10.85 4.67
CA LEU A 34 -1.80 -11.07 5.68
C LEU A 34 -1.92 -10.02 6.79
N HIS A 35 -1.91 -8.75 6.41
CA HIS A 35 -2.04 -7.61 7.30
C HIS A 35 -3.24 -7.77 8.24
N ASP A 36 -4.45 -7.91 7.70
CA ASP A 36 -5.68 -7.86 8.47
C ASP A 36 -5.76 -9.02 9.47
N ARG A 37 -5.31 -10.21 9.07
CA ARG A 37 -5.23 -11.39 9.95
C ARG A 37 -4.34 -11.14 11.17
N PHE A 38 -3.15 -10.57 10.95
CA PHE A 38 -2.21 -10.31 12.04
C PHE A 38 -2.61 -9.08 12.87
N PHE A 39 -3.15 -8.04 12.23
CA PHE A 39 -3.69 -6.86 12.89
C PHE A 39 -4.84 -7.24 13.83
N THR A 40 -5.82 -8.03 13.38
CA THR A 40 -6.92 -8.50 14.23
C THR A 40 -6.43 -9.35 15.41
N ARG A 41 -5.38 -10.15 15.20
CA ARG A 41 -4.86 -11.07 16.22
C ARG A 41 -4.01 -10.38 17.29
N TYR A 42 -3.16 -9.42 16.90
CA TYR A 42 -2.12 -8.86 17.76
C TYR A 42 -2.17 -7.34 17.94
N GLY A 43 -2.98 -6.64 17.13
CA GLY A 43 -3.26 -5.22 17.28
C GLY A 43 -2.20 -4.27 16.70
N PRO A 44 -2.43 -2.95 16.83
CA PRO A 44 -1.65 -1.92 16.14
C PRO A 44 -0.19 -1.82 16.63
N ASN A 45 0.09 -2.04 17.91
CA ASN A 45 1.46 -1.98 18.44
C ASN A 45 2.35 -3.09 17.86
N PHE A 46 1.80 -4.30 17.71
CA PHE A 46 2.49 -5.40 17.04
C PHE A 46 2.78 -5.05 15.58
N MET A 47 1.79 -4.52 14.87
CA MET A 47 1.96 -4.14 13.46
C MET A 47 2.97 -3.02 13.26
N ALA A 48 2.99 -2.02 14.14
CA ALA A 48 4.00 -0.96 14.12
C ALA A 48 5.43 -1.52 14.27
N HIS A 49 5.62 -2.52 15.14
CA HIS A 49 6.90 -3.21 15.27
C HIS A 49 7.27 -3.97 13.99
N VAL A 50 6.36 -4.78 13.44
CA VAL A 50 6.59 -5.55 12.21
C VAL A 50 6.96 -4.63 11.04
N TYR A 51 6.25 -3.53 10.85
CA TYR A 51 6.54 -2.58 9.77
C TYR A 51 7.89 -1.91 9.92
N ARG A 52 8.25 -1.49 11.13
CA ARG A 52 9.58 -0.94 11.40
C ARG A 52 10.67 -1.95 11.05
N THR A 53 10.56 -3.18 11.54
CA THR A 53 11.55 -4.24 11.31
C THR A 53 11.67 -4.57 9.82
N ALA A 54 10.55 -4.74 9.12
CA ALA A 54 10.57 -5.03 7.69
C ALA A 54 11.24 -3.90 6.86
N MET A 55 11.01 -2.64 7.23
CA MET A 55 11.68 -1.51 6.58
C MET A 55 13.18 -1.49 6.88
N GLU A 56 13.57 -1.70 8.14
CA GLU A 56 14.97 -1.77 8.57
C GLU A 56 15.74 -2.91 7.84
N GLU A 57 15.08 -4.04 7.57
CA GLU A 57 15.65 -5.16 6.82
C GLU A 57 15.76 -4.87 5.31
N VAL A 58 14.77 -4.20 4.71
CA VAL A 58 14.75 -3.99 3.25
C VAL A 58 15.61 -2.81 2.80
N LEU A 59 15.66 -1.72 3.58
CA LEU A 59 16.35 -0.47 3.19
C LEU A 59 17.82 -0.66 2.78
N PRO A 60 18.65 -1.48 3.47
CA PRO A 60 20.04 -1.71 3.09
C PRO A 60 20.21 -2.43 1.75
N SER A 61 19.21 -3.22 1.34
CA SER A 61 19.25 -4.00 0.11
C SER A 61 18.82 -3.21 -1.14
N LEU A 62 18.22 -2.03 -0.95
CA LEU A 62 17.70 -1.22 -2.05
C LEU A 62 18.80 -0.34 -2.67
N PRO A 63 18.83 -0.22 -4.02
CA PRO A 63 19.60 0.82 -4.69
C PRO A 63 19.21 2.21 -4.20
N ASP A 64 20.14 3.16 -4.19
CA ASP A 64 19.95 4.50 -3.62
C ASP A 64 18.68 5.21 -4.12
N ALA A 65 18.43 5.18 -5.43
CA ALA A 65 17.24 5.81 -6.01
C ALA A 65 15.93 5.17 -5.51
N ALA A 66 15.88 3.84 -5.41
CA ALA A 66 14.71 3.12 -4.91
C ALA A 66 14.53 3.34 -3.40
N ARG A 67 15.62 3.43 -2.64
CA ARG A 67 15.61 3.75 -1.21
C ARG A 67 15.05 5.15 -0.96
N SER A 68 15.51 6.16 -1.70
CA SER A 68 14.97 7.52 -1.63
C SER A 68 13.48 7.57 -1.98
N GLN A 69 13.08 6.92 -3.07
CA GLN A 69 11.66 6.87 -3.46
C GLN A 69 10.77 6.21 -2.40
N LEU A 70 11.25 5.15 -1.75
CA LEU A 70 10.53 4.49 -0.66
C LEU A 70 10.37 5.42 0.55
N LEU A 71 11.43 6.13 0.95
CA LEU A 71 11.40 7.05 2.09
C LEU A 71 10.49 8.26 1.83
N ASP A 72 10.50 8.81 0.62
CA ASP A 72 9.61 9.90 0.23
C ASP A 72 8.14 9.45 0.26
N ALA A 73 7.83 8.26 -0.29
CA ALA A 73 6.49 7.69 -0.25
C ALA A 73 6.03 7.41 1.20
N PHE A 74 6.94 6.95 2.06
CA PHE A 74 6.66 6.73 3.47
C PHE A 74 6.35 8.04 4.21
N GLN A 75 7.12 9.10 3.96
CA GLN A 75 6.86 10.43 4.53
C GLN A 75 5.51 10.98 4.07
N GLN A 76 5.22 10.91 2.76
CA GLN A 76 3.93 11.35 2.22
C GLN A 76 2.76 10.61 2.87
N ALA A 77 2.88 9.28 3.07
CA ALA A 77 1.84 8.49 3.73
C ALA A 77 1.62 8.93 5.20
N MET A 78 2.68 9.29 5.93
CA MET A 78 2.56 9.84 7.28
C MET A 78 1.87 11.21 7.28
N ASP A 79 2.25 12.09 6.36
CA ASP A 79 1.65 13.43 6.25
C ASP A 79 0.14 13.34 5.94
N GLU A 80 -0.24 12.44 5.02
CA GLU A 80 -1.64 12.17 4.72
C GLU A 80 -2.39 11.57 5.93
N ALA A 81 -1.77 10.65 6.66
CA ALA A 81 -2.37 10.05 7.86
C ALA A 81 -2.60 11.11 8.95
N ILE A 82 -1.66 12.06 9.11
CA ILE A 82 -1.82 13.20 10.02
C ILE A 82 -2.97 14.09 9.57
N GLN A 83 -3.00 14.46 8.28
CA GLN A 83 -4.05 15.31 7.72
C GLN A 83 -5.44 14.67 7.89
N LYS A 84 -5.53 13.35 7.70
CA LYS A 84 -6.77 12.56 7.84
C LYS A 84 -7.08 12.20 9.30
N GLN A 85 -6.23 12.60 10.25
CA GLN A 85 -6.33 12.21 11.66
C GLN A 85 -6.45 10.69 11.86
N ALA A 86 -5.79 9.89 11.02
CA ALA A 86 -5.84 8.43 11.06
C ALA A 86 -5.14 7.81 12.30
N TYR A 87 -4.69 8.65 13.24
CA TYR A 87 -4.19 8.31 14.57
C TYR A 87 -5.24 8.47 15.68
N ALA A 88 -6.36 9.16 15.38
CA ALA A 88 -7.44 9.35 16.33
C ALA A 88 -8.22 8.03 16.48
N LEU A 89 -8.48 7.64 17.72
CA LEU A 89 -9.48 6.60 17.97
C LEU A 89 -10.83 7.12 17.44
N PRO A 90 -11.66 6.25 16.82
CA PRO A 90 -12.98 6.65 16.40
C PRO A 90 -13.71 7.27 17.60
N THR A 91 -14.32 8.44 17.39
CA THR A 91 -15.10 9.08 18.44
C THR A 91 -16.32 8.22 18.77
N LEU A 92 -16.94 8.44 19.92
CA LEU A 92 -18.23 7.80 20.24
C LEU A 92 -19.29 8.05 19.15
N SER A 93 -19.22 9.20 18.46
CA SER A 93 -20.07 9.52 17.31
C SER A 93 -19.76 8.65 16.10
N ASP A 94 -18.49 8.40 15.80
CA ASP A 94 -18.07 7.55 14.67
C ASP A 94 -18.49 6.09 14.89
N CYS A 95 -18.33 5.59 16.13
CA CYS A 95 -18.82 4.28 16.54
C CYS A 95 -20.35 4.19 16.46
N ALA A 96 -21.08 5.22 16.91
CA ALA A 96 -22.54 5.27 16.83
C ALA A 96 -23.04 5.30 15.37
N SER A 97 -22.31 5.94 14.46
CA SER A 97 -22.61 5.96 13.03
C SER A 97 -22.45 4.57 12.40
N CYS A 98 -21.38 3.85 12.78
CA CYS A 98 -21.12 2.49 12.30
C CYS A 98 -22.09 1.44 12.88
N HIS A 99 -22.51 1.61 14.15
CA HIS A 99 -23.41 0.69 14.84
C HIS A 99 -24.91 1.06 14.78
N SER A 100 -25.27 2.24 14.29
CA SER A 100 -26.67 2.63 14.01
C SER A 100 -27.19 2.10 12.68
N HIS A 101 -26.31 1.64 11.79
CA HIS A 101 -26.67 0.75 10.69
C HIS A 101 -26.96 -0.67 11.21
N LYS A 102 -28.04 -0.80 11.99
CA LYS A 102 -28.79 -2.06 12.05
C LYS A 102 -29.71 -2.08 10.82
N PHE A 103 -29.72 -3.22 10.13
CA PHE A 103 -30.55 -3.57 8.98
C PHE A 103 -31.94 -2.92 8.96
#